data_AF-A0A662UQY7-F1
#
_entry.id   AF-A0A662UQY7-F1
#
_cell.length_a   1.000
_cell.length_b   1.000
_cell.length_c   1.000
_cell.angle_alpha   90.00
_cell.angle_beta   90.00
_cell.angle_gamma   90.00
#
_symmetry.space_group_name_H-M   'P 1'
#
loop_
_entity.id
_entity.type
_entity.pdbx_description
1 polymer ?
#
loop_
_entity_poly.entity_id
_entity_poly.type
_entity_poly.pdbx_seq_one_letter_code
_entity_poly.pdbx_strand_id
1 'polypeptide(L)'
;MARGLRVRKPTRMLSGVTVVAVMMHPFPCPHGRCVYCPGGPEFGTPQSYIGEEPALMRALRLRFDPYEQVRARLTQYVMMGHTPSKVDLIVMGGTFTSIPLSYRAWFLTSVIEAFNRFPKPKPSALPSLEEAQLRNEVARIRVIGVTFETRPDWARERHADEMLYLGGTRVELGVQSIYDDVLSRVRRGHGVKEVVEATRILKDSGFKVAYHIMPGLPGSDIDRDIEMVKEIFSNPDFRPDMLKIYPTLVVKGTELYKWWREGMYKALTDEEAIELISEMYRYIPKWVRVMRIQRDVPANIIEAGPRLGNLRVYVERRVLEKGLRIREIRYREVGRAVAKGIKLGKIVITKEVYEASNGVEVFIAAEDVSGDALVGILRLRIPSGTAHRPEVDSKTAIIRELHVYGPEVPIGGHDTQAWQHKGWGRRLLREAESVAVNEFGARKVLVLSGMGAREYYRRLGYRRPSNSPYMVKALS
;
A
#
# COMPACT_ATOMS: atom_id res chain seq x y z
N MET A 1 -18.34 36.29 -6.32
CA MET A 1 -17.34 35.75 -7.26
C MET A 1 -16.14 35.24 -6.47
N ALA A 2 -16.05 33.92 -6.24
CA ALA A 2 -14.92 33.34 -5.52
C ALA A 2 -13.68 33.35 -6.42
N ARG A 3 -12.65 34.14 -6.07
CA ARG A 3 -11.33 34.06 -6.68
C ARG A 3 -10.87 32.59 -6.62
N GLY A 4 -10.62 31.98 -7.78
CA GLY A 4 -10.20 30.59 -7.88
C GLY A 4 -8.95 30.34 -7.03
N LEU A 5 -9.08 29.49 -6.00
CA LEU A 5 -7.96 29.07 -5.18
C LEU A 5 -6.95 28.33 -6.07
N ARG A 6 -5.76 28.92 -6.25
CA ARG A 6 -4.65 28.28 -6.97
C ARG A 6 -4.30 26.96 -6.29
N VAL A 7 -4.49 25.84 -6.99
CA VAL A 7 -4.22 24.50 -6.47
C VAL A 7 -2.75 24.36 -6.08
N ARG A 8 -2.49 24.05 -4.80
CA ARG A 8 -1.14 23.82 -4.29
C ARG A 8 -0.80 22.33 -4.32
N LYS A 9 0.42 21.98 -4.75
CA LYS A 9 0.94 20.59 -4.87
C LYS A 9 0.06 19.68 -5.75
N PRO A 10 -0.13 20.01 -7.05
CA PRO A 10 -1.01 19.27 -7.95
C PRO A 10 -0.60 17.80 -8.14
N THR A 11 0.70 17.49 -8.00
CA THR A 11 1.23 16.12 -8.08
C THR A 11 0.61 15.14 -7.07
N ARG A 12 0.01 15.65 -5.98
CA ARG A 12 -0.65 14.83 -4.95
C ARG A 12 -1.99 14.24 -5.39
N MET A 13 -2.60 14.73 -6.46
CA MET A 13 -3.88 14.24 -6.99
C MET A 13 -3.81 13.77 -8.45
N LEU A 14 -2.62 13.61 -9.02
CA LEU A 14 -2.46 13.10 -10.40
C LEU A 14 -3.09 11.71 -10.63
N SER A 15 -3.29 10.93 -9.56
CA SER A 15 -3.92 9.61 -9.62
C SER A 15 -5.44 9.63 -9.44
N GLY A 16 -6.04 10.81 -9.16
CA GLY A 16 -7.46 10.94 -8.83
C GLY A 16 -7.89 10.26 -7.52
N VAL A 17 -6.93 9.93 -6.65
CA VAL A 17 -7.15 9.33 -5.34
C VAL A 17 -6.44 10.15 -4.27
N THR A 18 -7.20 10.58 -3.26
CA THR A 18 -6.67 11.32 -2.12
C THR A 18 -6.13 10.36 -1.07
N VAL A 19 -4.85 10.44 -0.74
CA VAL A 19 -4.29 9.66 0.37
C VAL A 19 -4.57 10.37 1.70
N VAL A 20 -5.20 9.68 2.64
CA VAL A 20 -5.43 10.15 4.01
C VAL A 20 -4.76 9.15 4.97
N ALA A 21 -3.74 9.63 5.68
CA ALA A 21 -3.07 8.85 6.70
C ALA A 21 -3.55 9.28 8.09
N VAL A 22 -3.90 8.30 8.92
CA VAL A 22 -4.32 8.49 10.32
C VAL A 22 -3.47 7.61 11.22
N MET A 23 -3.22 8.07 12.44
CA MET A 23 -2.42 7.33 13.43
C MET A 23 -3.28 6.92 14.61
N MET A 24 -3.09 5.69 15.04
CA MET A 24 -3.68 5.16 16.26
C MET A 24 -2.93 5.69 17.48
N HIS A 25 -3.57 5.59 18.65
CA HIS A 25 -2.88 5.82 19.92
C HIS A 25 -1.63 4.92 20.01
N PRO A 26 -0.54 5.37 20.63
CA PRO A 26 0.63 4.54 20.86
C PRO A 26 0.30 3.26 21.63
N PHE A 27 0.70 2.10 21.11
CA PHE A 27 0.69 0.81 21.80
C PHE A 27 2.09 0.19 21.73
N PRO A 28 2.53 -0.54 22.77
CA PRO A 28 3.82 -1.23 22.73
C PRO A 28 3.81 -2.35 21.69
N CYS A 29 4.96 -2.58 21.07
CA CYS A 29 5.16 -3.74 20.22
C CYS A 29 5.15 -5.03 21.08
N PRO A 30 4.45 -6.10 20.67
CA PRO A 30 4.34 -7.33 21.46
C PRO A 30 5.66 -8.04 21.79
N HIS A 31 6.72 -7.81 21.01
CA HIS A 31 8.05 -8.42 21.19
C HIS A 31 9.08 -7.47 21.83
N GLY A 32 8.67 -6.26 22.22
CA GLY A 32 9.58 -5.19 22.60
C GLY A 32 10.05 -4.36 21.40
N ARG A 33 11.26 -3.78 21.50
CA ARG A 33 11.78 -2.79 20.55
C ARG A 33 12.92 -3.36 19.69
N CYS A 34 12.80 -3.20 18.36
CA CYS A 34 13.88 -3.50 17.42
C CYS A 34 15.03 -2.49 17.58
N VAL A 35 16.27 -2.92 17.31
CA VAL A 35 17.50 -2.13 17.52
C VAL A 35 17.47 -0.75 16.83
N TYR A 36 16.88 -0.68 15.63
CA TYR A 36 16.83 0.52 14.80
C TYR A 36 15.54 1.35 14.98
N CYS A 37 14.55 0.88 15.73
CA CYS A 37 13.24 1.54 15.82
C CYS A 37 13.29 2.76 16.77
N PRO A 38 13.09 3.99 16.27
CA PRO A 38 13.00 5.15 17.16
C PRO A 38 11.60 5.26 17.80
N GLY A 39 11.50 6.12 18.81
CA GLY A 39 10.27 6.45 19.52
C GLY A 39 9.56 5.24 20.14
N GLY A 40 8.24 5.31 20.25
CA GLY A 40 7.41 4.34 20.96
C GLY A 40 6.64 4.95 22.13
N PRO A 41 5.80 4.16 22.81
CA PRO A 41 4.85 4.66 23.81
C PRO A 41 5.49 5.47 24.94
N GLU A 42 6.72 5.12 25.34
CA GLU A 42 7.48 5.87 26.36
C GLU A 42 7.81 7.32 25.94
N PHE A 43 7.77 7.61 24.63
CA PHE A 43 7.93 8.95 24.06
C PHE A 43 6.60 9.56 23.59
N GLY A 44 5.46 8.94 23.90
CA GLY A 44 4.13 9.39 23.46
C GLY A 44 3.90 9.24 21.94
N THR A 45 4.69 8.42 21.26
CA THR A 45 4.62 8.22 19.80
C THR A 45 4.37 6.76 19.44
N PRO A 46 3.69 6.44 18.33
CA PRO A 46 3.64 5.06 17.84
C PRO A 46 5.05 4.53 17.55
N GLN A 47 5.27 3.21 17.71
CA GLN A 47 6.59 2.64 17.50
C GLN A 47 7.12 2.94 16.10
N SER A 48 8.41 3.25 16.02
CA SER A 48 9.15 3.66 14.84
C SER A 48 9.00 5.12 14.47
N TYR A 49 8.05 5.88 15.04
CA TYR A 49 7.87 7.30 14.74
C TYR A 49 8.52 8.20 15.78
N ILE A 50 8.82 9.45 15.41
CA ILE A 50 9.72 10.36 16.15
C ILE A 50 9.04 11.64 16.61
N GLY A 51 7.91 12.02 16.01
CA GLY A 51 7.11 13.18 16.41
C GLY A 51 7.04 14.29 15.39
N GLU A 52 8.04 14.39 14.50
CA GLU A 52 8.14 15.47 13.51
C GLU A 52 7.46 15.14 12.17
N GLU A 53 6.99 13.90 11.98
CA GLU A 53 6.30 13.54 10.75
C GLU A 53 4.94 14.26 10.64
N PRO A 54 4.54 14.81 9.48
CA PRO A 54 3.30 15.57 9.35
C PRO A 54 2.01 14.82 9.73
N ALA A 55 2.02 13.49 9.64
CA ALA A 55 0.91 12.66 10.10
C ALA A 55 0.87 12.58 11.63
N LEU A 56 2.02 12.39 12.27
CA LEU A 56 2.14 12.28 13.72
C LEU A 56 1.91 13.62 14.41
N MET A 57 2.48 14.71 13.92
CA MET A 57 2.21 16.05 14.46
C MET A 57 0.70 16.36 14.50
N ARG A 58 -0.04 15.97 13.46
CA ARG A 58 -1.50 16.12 13.43
C ARG A 58 -2.18 15.22 14.47
N ALA A 59 -1.74 13.98 14.59
CA ALA A 59 -2.30 13.04 15.57
C ALA A 59 -2.06 13.52 17.01
N LEU A 60 -0.84 13.95 17.35
CA LEU A 60 -0.48 14.52 18.64
C LEU A 60 -1.34 15.74 18.99
N ARG A 61 -1.45 16.71 18.08
CA ARG A 61 -2.29 17.91 18.28
C ARG A 61 -3.75 17.57 18.55
N LEU A 62 -4.23 16.47 18.00
CA LEU A 62 -5.62 16.02 18.10
C LEU A 62 -5.80 14.89 19.11
N ARG A 63 -4.79 14.62 19.95
CA ARG A 63 -4.79 13.55 20.98
C ARG A 63 -5.21 12.19 20.41
N PHE A 64 -4.74 11.89 19.20
CA PHE A 64 -5.05 10.67 18.45
C PHE A 64 -6.54 10.42 18.20
N ASP A 65 -7.41 11.45 18.27
CA ASP A 65 -8.84 11.26 17.94
C ASP A 65 -8.99 10.91 16.44
N PRO A 66 -9.54 9.73 16.10
CA PRO A 66 -9.65 9.28 14.72
C PRO A 66 -10.49 10.19 13.83
N TYR A 67 -11.62 10.69 14.35
CA TYR A 67 -12.57 11.50 13.59
C TYR A 67 -11.95 12.87 13.26
N GLU A 68 -11.34 13.50 14.25
CA GLU A 68 -10.74 14.81 14.11
C GLU A 68 -9.50 14.79 13.21
N GLN A 69 -8.70 13.71 13.24
CA GLN A 69 -7.58 13.53 12.32
C GLN A 69 -8.02 13.54 10.84
N VAL A 70 -9.13 12.85 10.53
CA VAL A 70 -9.71 12.84 9.19
C VAL A 70 -10.24 14.23 8.83
N ARG A 71 -11.05 14.83 9.70
CA ARG A 71 -11.64 16.17 9.45
C ARG A 71 -10.55 17.20 9.17
N ALA A 72 -9.53 17.26 10.01
CA ALA A 72 -8.40 18.18 9.84
C ALA A 72 -7.65 17.94 8.51
N ARG A 73 -7.44 16.67 8.12
CA ARG A 73 -6.76 16.35 6.85
C ARG A 73 -7.59 16.72 5.62
N LEU A 74 -8.90 16.46 5.65
CA LEU A 74 -9.80 16.83 4.56
C LEU A 74 -9.93 18.35 4.44
N THR A 75 -10.06 19.07 5.56
CA THR A 75 -10.05 20.54 5.56
C THR A 75 -8.76 21.09 4.94
N GLN A 76 -7.60 20.50 5.27
CA GLN A 76 -6.33 20.89 4.65
C GLN A 76 -6.35 20.72 3.13
N TYR A 77 -6.91 19.63 2.59
CA TYR A 77 -7.04 19.44 1.14
C TYR A 77 -7.95 20.49 0.52
N VAL A 78 -9.11 20.77 1.12
CA VAL A 78 -10.04 21.80 0.65
C VAL A 78 -9.38 23.19 0.65
N MET A 79 -8.66 23.55 1.71
CA MET A 79 -7.90 24.81 1.79
C MET A 79 -6.80 24.91 0.74
N MET A 80 -6.27 23.79 0.28
CA MET A 80 -5.28 23.72 -0.81
C MET A 80 -5.89 23.76 -2.21
N GLY A 81 -7.23 23.90 -2.32
CA GLY A 81 -7.97 23.96 -3.57
C GLY A 81 -8.34 22.58 -4.15
N HIS A 82 -8.20 21.51 -3.36
CA HIS A 82 -8.56 20.16 -3.80
C HIS A 82 -9.98 19.79 -3.39
N THR A 83 -10.62 18.89 -4.14
CA THR A 83 -11.98 18.38 -3.84
C THR A 83 -11.93 16.87 -3.62
N PRO A 84 -11.64 16.39 -2.39
CA PRO A 84 -11.56 14.96 -2.13
C PRO A 84 -12.90 14.27 -2.42
N SER A 85 -12.88 13.27 -3.30
CA SER A 85 -14.05 12.44 -3.64
C SER A 85 -13.79 10.95 -3.41
N LYS A 86 -12.56 10.49 -3.70
CA LYS A 86 -12.08 9.12 -3.51
C LYS A 86 -10.85 9.13 -2.60
N VAL A 87 -10.86 8.28 -1.59
CA VAL A 87 -9.82 8.22 -0.57
C VAL A 87 -9.20 6.84 -0.48
N ASP A 88 -7.86 6.79 -0.48
CA ASP A 88 -7.08 5.66 0.01
C ASP A 88 -6.65 5.95 1.45
N LEU A 89 -7.23 5.22 2.39
CA LEU A 89 -6.99 5.36 3.82
C LEU A 89 -5.76 4.53 4.22
N ILE A 90 -4.83 5.14 4.94
CA ILE A 90 -3.67 4.46 5.53
C ILE A 90 -3.75 4.58 7.04
N VAL A 91 -3.88 3.45 7.73
CA VAL A 91 -3.83 3.39 9.20
C VAL A 91 -2.40 3.05 9.61
N MET A 92 -1.72 4.04 10.17
CA MET A 92 -0.30 3.99 10.52
C MET A 92 -0.11 3.60 11.99
N GLY A 93 0.97 2.86 12.27
CA GLY A 93 1.33 2.44 13.63
C GLY A 93 2.15 1.15 13.72
N GLY A 94 2.39 0.45 12.60
CA GLY A 94 3.29 -0.70 12.49
C GLY A 94 2.87 -2.01 13.17
N THR A 95 1.94 -1.96 14.15
CA THR A 95 1.45 -3.12 14.90
C THR A 95 -0.07 -3.16 14.96
N PHE A 96 -0.74 -2.82 13.86
CA PHE A 96 -2.20 -2.68 13.84
C PHE A 96 -2.93 -3.89 14.43
N THR A 97 -2.63 -5.09 13.95
CA THR A 97 -3.35 -6.31 14.33
C THR A 97 -3.04 -6.82 15.73
N SER A 98 -2.00 -6.31 16.40
CA SER A 98 -1.74 -6.64 17.80
C SER A 98 -2.56 -5.84 18.81
N ILE A 99 -3.26 -4.80 18.34
CA ILE A 99 -4.10 -3.97 19.18
C ILE A 99 -5.47 -4.65 19.32
N PRO A 100 -6.15 -4.57 20.49
CA PRO A 100 -7.45 -5.18 20.70
C PRO A 100 -8.46 -4.82 19.59
N LEU A 101 -9.21 -5.83 19.13
CA LEU A 101 -10.17 -5.66 18.04
C LEU A 101 -11.24 -4.61 18.35
N SER A 102 -11.67 -4.49 19.61
CA SER A 102 -12.63 -3.47 20.06
C SER A 102 -12.12 -2.05 19.80
N TYR A 103 -10.86 -1.77 20.12
CA TYR A 103 -10.23 -0.47 19.83
C TYR A 103 -10.11 -0.23 18.33
N ARG A 104 -9.65 -1.23 17.57
CA ARG A 104 -9.53 -1.14 16.10
C ARG A 104 -10.89 -0.86 15.44
N ALA A 105 -11.93 -1.57 15.86
CA ALA A 105 -13.29 -1.39 15.35
C ALA A 105 -13.81 0.03 15.66
N TRP A 106 -13.71 0.47 16.92
CA TRP A 106 -14.07 1.85 17.31
C TRP A 106 -13.32 2.91 16.50
N PHE A 107 -12.01 2.70 16.31
CA PHE A 107 -11.16 3.63 15.56
C PHE A 107 -11.60 3.73 14.10
N LEU A 108 -11.80 2.58 13.43
CA LEU A 108 -12.24 2.55 12.03
C LEU A 108 -13.66 3.11 11.86
N THR A 109 -14.59 2.78 12.76
CA THR A 109 -15.94 3.36 12.76
C THR A 109 -15.87 4.89 12.82
N SER A 110 -15.04 5.43 13.72
CA SER A 110 -14.86 6.87 13.86
C SER A 110 -14.25 7.52 12.62
N VAL A 111 -13.25 6.88 12.00
CA VAL A 111 -12.61 7.34 10.76
C VAL A 111 -13.60 7.35 9.60
N ILE A 112 -14.34 6.25 9.39
CA ILE A 112 -15.31 6.12 8.31
C ILE A 112 -16.44 7.13 8.49
N GLU A 113 -16.92 7.32 9.72
CA GLU A 113 -17.99 8.27 10.00
C GLU A 113 -17.53 9.72 9.76
N ALA A 114 -16.25 10.04 9.95
CA ALA A 114 -15.70 11.34 9.58
C ALA A 114 -15.75 11.59 8.07
N PHE A 115 -15.48 10.58 7.25
CA PHE A 115 -15.65 10.67 5.79
C PHE A 115 -17.12 10.84 5.40
N ASN A 116 -18.02 10.07 6.04
CA ASN A 116 -19.46 10.12 5.76
C ASN A 116 -20.07 11.49 6.08
N ARG A 117 -19.58 12.17 7.11
CA ARG A 117 -20.16 13.40 7.64
C ARG A 117 -19.43 14.69 7.26
N PHE A 118 -18.22 14.61 6.71
CA PHE A 118 -17.40 15.78 6.43
C PHE A 118 -18.20 16.87 5.68
N PRO A 119 -18.17 18.15 6.12
CA PRO A 119 -17.29 18.74 7.15
C PRO A 119 -17.88 18.78 8.57
N LYS A 120 -19.00 18.10 8.85
CA LYS A 120 -19.73 18.20 10.13
C LYS A 120 -18.88 17.74 11.34
N PRO A 121 -19.17 18.25 12.55
CA PRO A 121 -18.51 17.80 13.77
C PRO A 121 -18.84 16.35 14.12
N LYS A 122 -17.99 15.76 14.98
CA LYS A 122 -18.15 14.40 15.50
C LYS A 122 -19.52 14.26 16.17
N PRO A 123 -20.30 13.22 15.86
CA PRO A 123 -21.57 12.99 16.54
C PRO A 123 -21.38 12.64 18.01
N SER A 124 -22.43 12.81 18.80
CA SER A 124 -22.47 12.36 20.21
C SER A 124 -22.42 10.83 20.34
N ALA A 125 -22.99 10.10 19.38
CA ALA A 125 -22.95 8.65 19.29
C ALA A 125 -22.42 8.21 17.92
N LEU A 126 -21.59 7.16 17.92
CA LEU A 126 -21.12 6.53 16.69
C LEU A 126 -22.09 5.43 16.26
N PRO A 127 -22.29 5.22 14.95
CA PRO A 127 -23.04 4.08 14.45
C PRO A 127 -22.25 2.78 14.66
N SER A 128 -22.83 1.63 14.28
CA SER A 128 -22.06 0.40 14.16
C SER A 128 -21.01 0.52 13.04
N LEU A 129 -19.97 -0.31 13.07
CA LEU A 129 -18.97 -0.35 12.00
C LEU A 129 -19.62 -0.68 10.65
N GLU A 130 -20.52 -1.66 10.62
CA GLU A 130 -21.21 -2.08 9.41
C GLU A 130 -22.06 -0.94 8.84
N GLU A 131 -22.82 -0.22 9.67
CA GLU A 131 -23.62 0.91 9.22
C GLU A 131 -22.74 2.04 8.68
N ALA A 132 -21.62 2.35 9.35
CA ALA A 132 -20.66 3.33 8.86
C ALA A 132 -20.10 2.95 7.47
N GLN A 133 -19.73 1.67 7.28
CA GLN A 133 -19.25 1.14 6.01
C GLN A 133 -20.32 1.21 4.91
N LEU A 134 -21.56 0.79 5.20
CA LEU A 134 -22.69 0.83 4.26
C LEU A 134 -23.00 2.25 3.80
N ARG A 135 -23.04 3.21 4.74
CA ARG A 135 -23.22 4.63 4.42
C ARG A 135 -22.07 5.17 3.55
N ASN A 136 -20.85 4.66 3.74
CA ASN A 136 -19.70 5.11 2.95
C ASN A 136 -19.74 4.67 1.47
N GLU A 137 -20.42 3.57 1.15
CA GLU A 137 -20.52 3.06 -0.22
C GLU A 137 -21.13 4.09 -1.19
N VAL A 138 -22.00 4.95 -0.69
CA VAL A 138 -22.69 6.02 -1.43
C VAL A 138 -22.34 7.43 -0.96
N ALA A 139 -21.42 7.58 -0.01
CA ALA A 139 -21.02 8.88 0.51
C ALA A 139 -20.38 9.78 -0.56
N ARG A 140 -20.33 11.09 -0.27
CA ARG A 140 -19.64 12.07 -1.13
C ARG A 140 -18.13 11.85 -1.17
N ILE A 141 -17.55 11.44 -0.04
CA ILE A 141 -16.12 11.11 0.08
C ILE A 141 -16.03 9.60 0.35
N ARG A 142 -15.67 8.85 -0.69
CA ARG A 142 -15.70 7.39 -0.70
C ARG A 142 -14.34 6.81 -0.35
N VAL A 143 -14.29 5.92 0.63
CA VAL A 143 -13.09 5.17 1.01
C VAL A 143 -12.95 3.98 0.07
N ILE A 144 -12.10 4.12 -0.95
CA ILE A 144 -11.92 3.11 -2.00
C ILE A 144 -10.80 2.10 -1.67
N GLY A 145 -10.01 2.38 -0.64
CA GLY A 145 -8.95 1.51 -0.15
C GLY A 145 -8.68 1.76 1.33
N VAL A 146 -8.29 0.69 2.04
CA VAL A 146 -7.86 0.76 3.43
C VAL A 146 -6.60 -0.07 3.55
N THR A 147 -5.56 0.56 4.08
CA THR A 147 -4.24 -0.02 4.26
C THR A 147 -3.92 -0.18 5.74
N PHE A 148 -3.53 -1.38 6.13
CA PHE A 148 -3.05 -1.67 7.47
C PHE A 148 -1.55 -1.99 7.43
N GLU A 149 -0.79 -1.39 8.35
CA GLU A 149 0.63 -1.71 8.58
C GLU A 149 0.72 -2.71 9.73
N THR A 150 1.36 -3.87 9.49
CA THR A 150 1.53 -4.87 10.54
C THR A 150 2.83 -5.67 10.40
N ARG A 151 3.09 -6.50 11.40
CA ARG A 151 4.20 -7.45 11.44
C ARG A 151 3.74 -8.80 10.85
N PRO A 152 4.64 -9.53 10.16
CA PRO A 152 4.34 -10.87 9.63
C PRO A 152 3.76 -11.86 10.65
N ASP A 153 4.29 -11.91 11.88
CA ASP A 153 3.80 -12.78 12.95
C ASP A 153 2.37 -12.45 13.42
N TRP A 154 1.85 -11.27 13.06
CA TRP A 154 0.50 -10.79 13.33
C TRP A 154 -0.38 -10.71 12.08
N ALA A 155 -0.06 -11.49 11.03
CA ALA A 155 -0.82 -11.58 9.79
C ALA A 155 -1.29 -13.02 9.49
N ARG A 156 -1.59 -13.78 10.55
CA ARG A 156 -2.24 -15.11 10.49
C ARG A 156 -3.71 -15.04 10.04
N GLU A 157 -4.32 -16.18 9.77
CA GLU A 157 -5.69 -16.32 9.23
C GLU A 157 -6.73 -15.49 10.00
N ARG A 158 -6.77 -15.63 11.33
CA ARG A 158 -7.64 -14.82 12.20
C ARG A 158 -7.43 -13.31 11.99
N HIS A 159 -6.19 -12.86 11.86
CA HIS A 159 -5.88 -11.46 11.67
C HIS A 159 -6.30 -10.97 10.28
N ALA A 160 -6.17 -11.82 9.25
CA ALA A 160 -6.68 -11.52 7.92
C ALA A 160 -8.21 -11.34 7.94
N ASP A 161 -8.93 -12.21 8.65
CA ASP A 161 -10.39 -12.13 8.81
C ASP A 161 -10.82 -10.84 9.54
N GLU A 162 -10.12 -10.48 10.62
CA GLU A 162 -10.36 -9.22 11.32
C GLU A 162 -10.07 -8.01 10.42
N MET A 163 -9.01 -8.04 9.60
CA MET A 163 -8.73 -6.97 8.65
C MET A 163 -9.79 -6.86 7.54
N LEU A 164 -10.33 -7.98 7.06
CA LEU A 164 -11.44 -8.01 6.10
C LEU A 164 -12.70 -7.39 6.72
N TYR A 165 -13.04 -7.76 7.95
CA TYR A 165 -14.15 -7.18 8.72
C TYR A 165 -14.02 -5.65 8.86
N LEU A 166 -12.80 -5.16 9.08
CA LEU A 166 -12.50 -3.73 9.19
C LEU A 166 -12.47 -3.00 7.83
N GLY A 167 -12.70 -3.71 6.71
CA GLY A 167 -12.75 -3.13 5.36
C GLY A 167 -11.38 -2.99 4.68
N GLY A 168 -10.37 -3.72 5.16
CA GLY A 168 -9.01 -3.74 4.61
C GLY A 168 -8.96 -4.19 3.16
N THR A 169 -8.08 -3.58 2.36
CA THR A 169 -7.80 -4.01 0.97
C THR A 169 -6.32 -4.13 0.66
N ARG A 170 -5.44 -3.55 1.49
CA ARG A 170 -3.99 -3.67 1.40
C ARG A 170 -3.39 -3.91 2.79
N VAL A 171 -2.37 -4.76 2.85
CA VAL A 171 -1.57 -4.97 4.05
C VAL A 171 -0.12 -4.70 3.71
N GLU A 172 0.53 -3.91 4.55
CA GLU A 172 1.96 -3.66 4.47
C GLU A 172 2.67 -4.42 5.59
N LEU A 173 3.53 -5.36 5.18
CA LEU A 173 4.30 -6.20 6.07
C LEU A 173 5.67 -5.58 6.34
N GLY A 174 5.97 -5.37 7.62
CA GLY A 174 7.30 -4.99 8.08
C GLY A 174 8.30 -6.14 7.98
N VAL A 175 8.67 -6.57 6.77
CA VAL A 175 9.60 -7.69 6.50
C VAL A 175 11.03 -7.35 6.90
N GLN A 176 11.49 -6.17 6.52
CA GLN A 176 12.82 -5.61 6.76
C GLN A 176 13.94 -6.33 6.02
N SER A 177 14.11 -7.63 6.29
CA SER A 177 15.08 -8.52 5.67
C SER A 177 14.47 -9.91 5.46
N ILE A 178 15.03 -10.69 4.54
CA ILE A 178 14.68 -12.10 4.35
C ILE A 178 15.74 -13.05 4.92
N TYR A 179 16.60 -12.57 5.81
CA TYR A 179 17.63 -13.39 6.46
C TYR A 179 17.43 -13.43 7.97
N ASP A 180 17.21 -14.62 8.52
CA ASP A 180 16.92 -14.80 9.95
C ASP A 180 18.07 -14.34 10.86
N ASP A 181 19.33 -14.45 10.42
CA ASP A 181 20.49 -13.94 11.16
C ASP A 181 20.46 -12.41 11.29
N VAL A 182 20.11 -11.71 10.21
CA VAL A 182 19.95 -10.24 10.22
C VAL A 182 18.76 -9.84 11.10
N LEU A 183 17.61 -10.51 10.95
CA LEU A 183 16.41 -10.25 11.74
C LEU A 183 16.64 -10.47 13.24
N SER A 184 17.30 -11.57 13.61
CA SER A 184 17.68 -11.88 14.99
C SER A 184 18.63 -10.83 15.57
N ARG A 185 19.67 -10.44 14.80
CA ARG A 185 20.64 -9.43 15.23
C ARG A 185 20.00 -8.08 15.56
N VAL A 186 18.98 -7.67 14.81
CA VAL A 186 18.25 -6.41 15.06
C VAL A 186 17.07 -6.56 16.03
N ARG A 187 16.96 -7.73 16.69
CA ARG A 187 15.90 -8.08 17.65
C ARG A 187 14.50 -7.95 17.04
N ARG A 188 14.34 -8.40 15.78
CA ARG A 188 13.03 -8.48 15.15
C ARG A 188 12.26 -9.67 15.71
N GLY A 189 11.00 -9.48 16.07
CA GLY A 189 10.19 -10.55 16.70
C GLY A 189 9.51 -11.52 15.72
N HIS A 190 10.03 -11.69 14.50
CA HIS A 190 9.57 -12.72 13.55
C HIS A 190 10.73 -13.16 12.67
N GLY A 191 10.64 -14.36 12.09
CA GLY A 191 11.57 -14.86 11.08
C GLY A 191 11.00 -14.77 9.67
N VAL A 192 11.70 -15.40 8.73
CA VAL A 192 11.32 -15.50 7.31
C VAL A 192 10.09 -16.40 7.14
N LYS A 193 9.96 -17.44 7.95
CA LYS A 193 8.81 -18.35 7.90
C LYS A 193 7.48 -17.61 8.07
N GLU A 194 7.39 -16.71 9.04
CA GLU A 194 6.19 -15.90 9.25
C GLU A 194 5.93 -14.94 8.07
N VAL A 195 6.97 -14.47 7.37
CA VAL A 195 6.82 -13.63 6.16
C VAL A 195 6.16 -14.43 5.05
N VAL A 196 6.65 -15.64 4.78
CA VAL A 196 6.11 -16.53 3.75
C VAL A 196 4.66 -16.90 4.07
N GLU A 197 4.39 -17.31 5.31
CA GLU A 197 3.04 -17.70 5.74
C GLU A 197 2.05 -16.53 5.67
N ALA A 198 2.42 -15.36 6.20
CA ALA A 198 1.60 -14.15 6.12
C ALA A 198 1.30 -13.77 4.68
N THR A 199 2.28 -13.87 3.78
CA THR A 199 2.11 -13.49 2.37
C THR A 199 1.11 -14.42 1.68
N ARG A 200 1.20 -15.73 1.92
CA ARG A 200 0.23 -16.70 1.42
C ARG A 200 -1.18 -16.39 1.89
N ILE A 201 -1.37 -16.26 3.21
CA ILE A 201 -2.68 -16.02 3.83
C ILE A 201 -3.30 -14.74 3.27
N LEU A 202 -2.52 -13.65 3.18
CA LEU A 202 -3.00 -12.37 2.68
C LEU A 202 -3.38 -12.42 1.20
N LYS A 203 -2.57 -13.09 0.37
CA LYS A 203 -2.88 -13.27 -1.05
C LYS A 203 -4.14 -14.12 -1.25
N ASP A 204 -4.25 -15.25 -0.55
CA ASP A 204 -5.42 -16.13 -0.60
C ASP A 204 -6.70 -15.47 -0.05
N SER A 205 -6.54 -14.48 0.82
CA SER A 205 -7.65 -13.63 1.31
C SER A 205 -7.99 -12.46 0.38
N GLY A 206 -7.26 -12.29 -0.72
CA GLY A 206 -7.49 -11.26 -1.72
C GLY A 206 -6.80 -9.92 -1.46
N PHE A 207 -5.99 -9.77 -0.40
CA PHE A 207 -5.29 -8.52 -0.11
C PHE A 207 -4.19 -8.24 -1.12
N LYS A 208 -3.96 -6.94 -1.36
CA LYS A 208 -2.68 -6.47 -1.91
C LYS A 208 -1.62 -6.52 -0.81
N VAL A 209 -0.44 -7.04 -1.10
CA VAL A 209 0.65 -7.22 -0.14
C VAL A 209 1.81 -6.31 -0.51
N ALA A 210 2.21 -5.44 0.41
CA ALA A 210 3.40 -4.62 0.27
C ALA A 210 4.46 -5.08 1.26
N TYR A 211 5.71 -5.18 0.83
CA TYR A 211 6.84 -5.39 1.73
C TYR A 211 7.51 -4.07 2.03
N HIS A 212 7.77 -3.85 3.31
CA HIS A 212 8.71 -2.86 3.77
C HIS A 212 10.06 -3.54 3.98
N ILE A 213 11.06 -3.18 3.18
CA ILE A 213 12.43 -3.70 3.26
C ILE A 213 13.40 -2.59 3.68
N MET A 214 14.45 -2.97 4.40
CA MET A 214 15.45 -2.06 4.94
C MET A 214 16.85 -2.51 4.55
N PRO A 215 17.42 -1.97 3.47
CA PRO A 215 18.84 -2.15 3.16
C PRO A 215 19.74 -1.51 4.22
N GLY A 216 20.94 -2.05 4.40
CA GLY A 216 21.95 -1.58 5.34
C GLY A 216 21.66 -1.93 6.80
N LEU A 217 20.87 -2.97 7.08
CA LEU A 217 20.67 -3.41 8.47
C LEU A 217 21.96 -4.02 9.05
N PRO A 218 22.20 -3.91 10.38
CA PRO A 218 23.32 -4.59 11.03
C PRO A 218 23.36 -6.09 10.71
N GLY A 219 24.51 -6.56 10.22
CA GLY A 219 24.71 -7.95 9.81
C GLY A 219 24.42 -8.23 8.33
N SER A 220 23.91 -7.25 7.58
CA SER A 220 23.83 -7.30 6.11
C SER A 220 24.98 -6.50 5.46
N ASP A 221 25.12 -6.66 4.16
CA ASP A 221 26.04 -5.91 3.30
C ASP A 221 25.37 -5.62 1.94
N ILE A 222 26.08 -4.91 1.06
CA ILE A 222 25.57 -4.47 -0.25
C ILE A 222 25.13 -5.68 -1.09
N ASP A 223 25.94 -6.74 -1.15
CA ASP A 223 25.67 -7.90 -2.00
C ASP A 223 24.48 -8.70 -1.46
N ARG A 224 24.40 -8.91 -0.15
CA ARG A 224 23.26 -9.57 0.51
C ARG A 224 21.96 -8.80 0.29
N ASP A 225 22.00 -7.48 0.32
CA ASP A 225 20.82 -6.63 0.11
C ASP A 225 20.35 -6.64 -1.36
N ILE A 226 21.27 -6.73 -2.31
CA ILE A 226 20.92 -6.93 -3.74
C ILE A 226 20.30 -8.32 -3.94
N GLU A 227 20.95 -9.37 -3.39
CA GLU A 227 20.46 -10.74 -3.50
C GLU A 227 19.10 -10.91 -2.81
N MET A 228 18.83 -10.18 -1.72
CA MET A 228 17.51 -10.16 -1.10
C MET A 228 16.41 -9.73 -2.08
N VAL A 229 16.63 -8.66 -2.86
CA VAL A 229 15.61 -8.19 -3.81
C VAL A 229 15.46 -9.16 -4.97
N LYS A 230 16.56 -9.77 -5.42
CA LYS A 230 16.52 -10.84 -6.43
C LYS A 230 15.69 -12.02 -5.93
N GLU A 231 15.99 -12.53 -4.74
CA GLU A 231 15.29 -13.65 -4.11
C GLU A 231 13.80 -13.36 -3.87
N ILE A 232 13.45 -12.16 -3.37
CA ILE A 232 12.05 -11.73 -3.18
C ILE A 232 11.21 -11.88 -4.46
N PHE A 233 11.81 -11.76 -5.65
CA PHE A 233 11.10 -11.83 -6.92
C PHE A 233 11.34 -13.12 -7.71
N SER A 234 12.46 -13.82 -7.51
CA SER A 234 12.67 -15.15 -8.09
C SER A 234 11.94 -16.25 -7.33
N ASN A 235 11.87 -16.18 -6.00
CA ASN A 235 11.24 -17.20 -5.17
C ASN A 235 9.72 -16.98 -5.04
N PRO A 236 8.88 -17.97 -5.39
CA PRO A 236 7.42 -17.85 -5.32
C PRO A 236 6.88 -17.63 -3.90
N ASP A 237 7.61 -17.96 -2.85
CA ASP A 237 7.16 -17.79 -1.45
C ASP A 237 6.87 -16.31 -1.08
N PHE A 238 7.53 -15.38 -1.78
CA PHE A 238 7.41 -13.94 -1.56
C PHE A 238 6.54 -13.26 -2.63
N ARG A 239 7.18 -12.70 -3.67
CA ARG A 239 6.59 -11.95 -4.78
C ARG A 239 5.53 -10.91 -4.34
N PRO A 240 5.87 -9.92 -3.48
CA PRO A 240 4.92 -8.90 -3.02
C PRO A 240 4.53 -7.93 -4.13
N ASP A 241 3.29 -7.45 -4.14
CA ASP A 241 2.80 -6.52 -5.18
C ASP A 241 3.49 -5.15 -5.15
N MET A 242 4.03 -4.78 -4.00
CA MET A 242 4.59 -3.45 -3.76
C MET A 242 5.79 -3.50 -2.84
N LEU A 243 6.71 -2.54 -3.03
CA LEU A 243 7.84 -2.30 -2.13
C LEU A 243 7.83 -0.91 -1.52
N LYS A 244 8.22 -0.83 -0.25
CA LYS A 244 8.73 0.37 0.41
C LYS A 244 10.18 0.08 0.81
N ILE A 245 11.11 0.79 0.18
CA ILE A 245 12.56 0.58 0.36
C ILE A 245 13.10 1.70 1.22
N TYR A 246 13.37 1.43 2.50
CA TYR A 246 13.89 2.42 3.44
C TYR A 246 15.31 2.03 3.87
N PRO A 247 16.35 2.64 3.27
CA PRO A 247 17.72 2.50 3.77
C PRO A 247 17.77 2.77 5.28
N THR A 248 18.56 1.98 5.99
CA THR A 248 18.63 2.04 7.45
C THR A 248 19.22 3.38 7.90
N LEU A 249 18.50 4.05 8.82
CA LEU A 249 18.89 5.33 9.38
C LEU A 249 19.27 5.18 10.84
N VAL A 250 20.31 5.90 11.25
CA VAL A 250 20.69 6.03 12.66
C VAL A 250 19.99 7.27 13.23
N VAL A 251 19.16 7.05 14.25
CA VAL A 251 18.41 8.11 14.93
C VAL A 251 18.76 8.09 16.40
N LYS A 252 18.99 9.27 16.99
CA LYS A 252 19.32 9.41 18.41
C LYS A 252 18.27 8.73 19.30
N GLY A 253 18.73 8.11 20.39
CA GLY A 253 17.87 7.37 21.34
C GLY A 253 17.56 5.93 20.92
N THR A 254 18.02 5.47 19.76
CA THR A 254 17.96 4.06 19.37
C THR A 254 19.18 3.29 19.88
N GLU A 255 19.05 1.96 19.98
CA GLU A 255 20.20 1.09 20.26
C GLU A 255 21.20 1.12 19.10
N LEU A 256 20.71 1.23 17.86
CA LEU A 256 21.55 1.39 16.67
C LEU A 256 22.46 2.62 16.75
N TYR A 257 21.98 3.72 17.37
CA TYR A 257 22.81 4.91 17.60
C TYR A 257 24.00 4.61 18.52
N LYS A 258 23.82 3.80 19.56
CA LYS A 258 24.94 3.39 20.42
C LYS A 258 25.95 2.56 19.64
N TRP A 259 25.47 1.57 18.87
CA TRP A 259 26.33 0.73 18.04
C TRP A 259 27.13 1.55 17.03
N TRP A 260 26.51 2.56 16.42
CA TRP A 260 27.19 3.50 15.54
C TRP A 260 28.28 4.31 16.27
N ARG A 261 27.97 4.86 17.45
CA ARG A 261 28.92 5.63 18.27
C ARG A 261 30.11 4.80 18.76
N GLU A 262 29.91 3.51 19.00
CA GLU A 262 30.92 2.56 19.43
C GLU A 262 31.69 1.93 18.25
N GLY A 263 31.36 2.30 17.01
CA GLY A 263 32.02 1.77 15.81
C GLY A 263 31.58 0.35 15.41
N MET A 264 30.56 -0.21 16.06
CA MET A 264 30.01 -1.55 15.77
C MET A 264 29.05 -1.56 14.58
N TYR A 265 28.63 -0.40 14.08
CA TYR A 265 27.76 -0.27 12.91
C TYR A 265 28.19 0.92 12.03
N LYS A 266 28.29 0.68 10.72
CA LYS A 266 28.53 1.72 9.71
C LYS A 266 27.25 1.90 8.89
N ALA A 267 26.69 3.12 8.90
CA ALA A 267 25.53 3.46 8.09
C ALA A 267 25.92 3.71 6.63
N LEU A 268 24.99 3.45 5.71
CA LEU A 268 25.15 3.79 4.29
C LEU A 268 25.26 5.30 4.09
N THR A 269 26.12 5.74 3.16
CA THR A 269 26.08 7.12 2.64
C THR A 269 24.93 7.29 1.64
N ASP A 270 24.65 8.54 1.24
CA ASP A 270 23.70 8.82 0.18
C ASP A 270 24.12 8.15 -1.15
N GLU A 271 25.41 8.19 -1.50
CA GLU A 271 25.97 7.56 -2.71
C GLU A 271 25.87 6.04 -2.67
N GLU A 272 26.24 5.42 -1.54
CA GLU A 272 26.12 3.97 -1.35
C GLU A 272 24.65 3.52 -1.48
N ALA A 273 23.71 4.28 -0.91
CA ALA A 273 22.29 3.97 -1.03
C ALA A 273 21.75 4.17 -2.46
N ILE A 274 22.20 5.21 -3.17
CA ILE A 274 21.84 5.42 -4.59
C ILE A 274 22.32 4.24 -5.43
N GLU A 275 23.58 3.85 -5.26
CA GLU A 275 24.19 2.75 -6.02
C GLU A 275 23.48 1.44 -5.72
N LEU A 276 23.33 1.08 -4.44
CA LEU A 276 22.67 -0.13 -3.98
C LEU A 276 21.24 -0.25 -4.50
N ILE A 277 20.40 0.78 -4.31
CA ILE A 277 19.00 0.72 -4.72
C ILE A 277 18.90 0.72 -6.25
N SER A 278 19.78 1.42 -6.97
CA SER A 278 19.78 1.36 -8.44
C SER A 278 20.11 -0.04 -8.99
N GLU A 279 20.93 -0.83 -8.29
CA GLU A 279 21.17 -2.24 -8.63
C GLU A 279 19.96 -3.12 -8.34
N MET A 280 19.27 -2.90 -7.22
CA MET A 280 18.02 -3.63 -6.89
C MET A 280 16.97 -3.50 -8.00
N TYR A 281 16.90 -2.35 -8.68
CA TYR A 281 15.94 -2.10 -9.77
C TYR A 281 16.08 -3.08 -10.96
N ARG A 282 17.21 -3.77 -11.13
CA ARG A 282 17.37 -4.82 -12.16
C ARG A 282 16.38 -5.97 -11.99
N TYR A 283 16.02 -6.26 -10.74
CA TYR A 283 15.24 -7.45 -10.38
C TYR A 283 13.76 -7.15 -10.15
N ILE A 284 13.35 -5.86 -10.13
CA ILE A 284 11.96 -5.47 -9.86
C ILE A 284 11.09 -5.71 -11.10
N PRO A 285 10.10 -6.63 -11.03
CA PRO A 285 9.24 -6.96 -12.15
C PRO A 285 8.22 -5.87 -12.50
N LYS A 286 7.59 -6.01 -13.69
CA LYS A 286 6.56 -5.09 -14.19
C LYS A 286 5.30 -5.02 -13.33
N TRP A 287 4.97 -6.11 -12.64
CA TRP A 287 3.78 -6.22 -11.78
C TRP A 287 3.98 -5.60 -10.40
N VAL A 288 5.18 -5.08 -10.07
CA VAL A 288 5.50 -4.49 -8.78
C VAL A 288 5.39 -2.97 -8.82
N ARG A 289 4.88 -2.38 -7.75
CA ARG A 289 4.91 -0.93 -7.53
C ARG A 289 5.90 -0.56 -6.43
N VAL A 290 6.94 0.20 -6.76
CA VAL A 290 7.83 0.78 -5.73
C VAL A 290 7.15 2.03 -5.18
N MET A 291 6.52 1.92 -4.01
CA MET A 291 5.73 3.00 -3.42
C MET A 291 6.59 4.16 -2.95
N ARG A 292 7.71 3.84 -2.30
CA ARG A 292 8.64 4.81 -1.69
C ARG A 292 10.06 4.27 -1.69
N ILE A 293 11.00 5.19 -1.87
CA ILE A 293 12.45 5.00 -1.70
C ILE A 293 12.81 6.11 -0.72
N GLN A 294 13.15 5.75 0.52
CA GLN A 294 13.26 6.61 1.71
C GLN A 294 11.97 6.77 2.56
N ARG A 295 12.19 7.01 3.85
CA ARG A 295 11.18 7.31 4.85
C ARG A 295 10.98 8.82 5.01
N ASP A 296 9.82 9.23 5.53
CA ASP A 296 9.50 10.63 5.86
C ASP A 296 10.10 11.01 7.22
N VAL A 297 11.44 10.96 7.31
CA VAL A 297 12.22 11.29 8.51
C VAL A 297 12.97 12.60 8.21
N PRO A 298 12.78 13.67 8.99
CA PRO A 298 13.49 14.94 8.77
C PRO A 298 15.01 14.77 8.83
N ALA A 299 15.75 15.45 7.95
CA ALA A 299 17.20 15.27 7.84
C ALA A 299 17.97 15.70 9.11
N ASN A 300 17.45 16.65 9.87
CA ASN A 300 18.04 17.21 11.09
C ASN A 300 18.16 16.22 12.26
N ILE A 301 17.42 15.10 12.21
CA ILE A 301 17.47 14.08 13.26
C ILE A 301 18.19 12.80 12.83
N ILE A 302 18.62 12.73 11.57
CA ILE A 302 19.37 11.60 11.02
C ILE A 302 20.83 11.80 11.42
N GLU A 303 21.30 11.04 12.39
CA GLU A 303 22.68 11.10 12.90
C GLU A 303 23.66 10.48 11.90
N ALA A 304 23.24 9.40 11.23
CA ALA A 304 23.96 8.77 10.12
C ALA A 304 23.00 8.00 9.20
N GLY A 305 23.37 7.82 7.93
CA GLY A 305 22.51 7.25 6.89
C GLY A 305 22.18 8.26 5.79
N PRO A 306 21.45 7.84 4.73
CA PRO A 306 21.05 8.73 3.64
C PRO A 306 20.15 9.88 4.13
N ARG A 307 20.50 11.12 3.75
CA ARG A 307 19.79 12.35 4.17
C ARG A 307 19.08 13.06 3.02
N LEU A 308 19.30 12.65 1.77
CA LEU A 308 18.67 13.29 0.62
C LEU A 308 17.14 13.21 0.68
N GLY A 309 16.49 14.36 0.67
CA GLY A 309 15.02 14.48 0.72
C GLY A 309 14.29 13.98 -0.53
N ASN A 310 15.00 13.66 -1.61
CA ASN A 310 14.46 13.22 -2.90
C ASN A 310 15.27 12.06 -3.51
N LEU A 311 15.72 11.11 -2.68
CA LEU A 311 16.57 9.96 -3.05
C LEU A 311 16.09 9.23 -4.31
N ARG A 312 14.77 9.06 -4.47
CA ARG A 312 14.16 8.45 -5.67
C ARG A 312 14.66 9.06 -6.98
N VAL A 313 14.77 10.38 -7.08
CA VAL A 313 15.15 11.04 -8.34
C VAL A 313 16.57 10.64 -8.73
N TYR A 314 17.47 10.59 -7.75
CA TYR A 314 18.86 10.20 -7.96
C TYR A 314 18.98 8.71 -8.29
N VAL A 315 18.23 7.85 -7.60
CA VAL A 315 18.16 6.41 -7.90
C VAL A 315 17.67 6.20 -9.33
N GLU A 316 16.53 6.78 -9.71
CA GLU A 316 15.96 6.61 -11.05
C GLU A 316 16.93 7.11 -12.14
N ARG A 317 17.61 8.25 -11.90
CA ARG A 317 18.66 8.74 -12.80
C ARG A 317 19.82 7.75 -12.92
N ARG A 318 20.31 7.24 -11.79
CA ARG A 318 21.42 6.28 -11.76
C ARG A 318 21.09 4.98 -12.48
N VAL A 319 19.86 4.47 -12.35
CA VAL A 319 19.38 3.31 -13.11
C VAL A 319 19.49 3.56 -14.61
N LEU A 320 19.05 4.74 -15.08
CA LEU A 320 19.13 5.10 -16.51
C LEU A 320 20.57 5.30 -16.99
N GLU A 321 21.45 5.92 -16.19
CA GLU A 321 22.89 6.07 -16.49
C GLU A 321 23.58 4.71 -16.68
N LYS A 322 23.11 3.67 -15.97
CA LYS A 322 23.58 2.28 -16.13
C LYS A 322 23.02 1.56 -17.36
N GLY A 323 22.20 2.23 -18.18
CA GLY A 323 21.53 1.63 -19.33
C GLY A 323 20.39 0.67 -18.96
N LEU A 324 19.93 0.69 -17.70
CA LEU A 324 18.84 -0.16 -17.24
C LEU A 324 17.47 0.46 -17.52
N ARG A 325 16.47 -0.41 -17.70
CA ARG A 325 15.07 -0.01 -17.89
C ARG A 325 14.32 -0.10 -16.57
N ILE A 326 13.62 0.96 -16.17
CA ILE A 326 12.76 0.95 -14.99
C ILE A 326 11.38 0.41 -15.36
N ARG A 327 11.08 -0.82 -14.94
CA ARG A 327 9.87 -1.55 -15.34
C ARG A 327 8.69 -1.46 -14.37
N GLU A 328 8.94 -0.98 -13.15
CA GLU A 328 7.94 -0.97 -12.08
C GLU A 328 6.77 -0.02 -12.36
N ILE A 329 5.60 -0.38 -11.82
CA ILE A 329 4.31 0.26 -12.09
C ILE A 329 4.37 1.77 -11.95
N ARG A 330 4.92 2.29 -10.84
CA ARG A 330 4.86 3.73 -10.51
C ARG A 330 5.59 4.56 -11.56
N TYR A 331 6.74 4.12 -12.05
CA TYR A 331 7.51 4.85 -13.05
C TYR A 331 6.77 4.99 -14.39
N ARG A 332 5.97 3.96 -14.72
CA ARG A 332 5.24 3.81 -15.99
C ARG A 332 3.82 4.36 -15.96
N GLU A 333 3.26 4.69 -14.78
CA GLU A 333 1.91 5.26 -14.65
C GLU A 333 1.69 6.40 -15.68
N VAL A 334 0.60 6.33 -16.45
CA VAL A 334 0.30 7.24 -17.56
C VAL A 334 0.43 8.73 -17.19
N GLY A 335 -0.05 9.15 -16.02
CA GLY A 335 0.06 10.54 -15.57
C GLY A 335 1.51 11.01 -15.37
N ARG A 336 2.42 10.08 -15.04
CA ARG A 336 3.86 10.35 -14.92
C ARG A 336 4.57 10.25 -16.27
N ALA A 337 4.19 9.29 -17.11
CA ALA A 337 4.70 9.19 -18.47
C ALA A 337 4.42 10.49 -19.24
N VAL A 338 3.18 10.98 -19.21
CA VAL A 338 2.79 12.25 -19.83
C VAL A 338 3.53 13.45 -19.22
N ALA A 339 3.71 13.48 -17.89
CA ALA A 339 4.50 14.53 -17.24
C ALA A 339 5.99 14.53 -17.64
N LYS A 340 6.52 13.40 -18.12
CA LYS A 340 7.87 13.28 -18.71
C LYS A 340 7.90 13.59 -20.22
N GLY A 341 6.77 13.97 -20.81
CA GLY A 341 6.66 14.28 -22.25
C GLY A 341 6.42 13.06 -23.16
N ILE A 342 6.13 11.89 -22.59
CA ILE A 342 5.80 10.69 -23.38
C ILE A 342 4.43 10.85 -24.02
N LYS A 343 4.37 10.74 -25.36
CA LYS A 343 3.13 10.70 -26.12
C LYS A 343 2.60 9.27 -26.15
N LEU A 344 1.32 9.09 -25.82
CA LEU A 344 0.69 7.77 -25.81
C LEU A 344 0.40 7.29 -27.22
N GLY A 345 0.86 6.09 -27.53
CA GLY A 345 0.55 5.34 -28.73
C GLY A 345 -0.66 4.40 -28.53
N LYS A 346 -0.57 3.21 -29.15
CA LYS A 346 -1.64 2.21 -29.11
C LYS A 346 -1.62 1.47 -27.77
N ILE A 347 -2.72 1.58 -27.03
CA ILE A 347 -2.92 0.82 -25.79
C ILE A 347 -3.40 -0.59 -26.11
N VAL A 348 -2.73 -1.59 -25.56
CA VAL A 348 -3.09 -3.02 -25.66
C VAL A 348 -3.29 -3.62 -24.27
N ILE A 349 -3.99 -4.75 -24.20
CA ILE A 349 -4.06 -5.54 -22.97
C ILE A 349 -2.94 -6.59 -23.02
N THR A 350 -2.08 -6.59 -22.00
CA THR A 350 -1.03 -7.59 -21.80
C THR A 350 -1.33 -8.41 -20.55
N LYS A 351 -0.76 -9.61 -20.49
CA LYS A 351 -0.94 -10.56 -19.40
C LYS A 351 0.41 -11.18 -19.03
N GLU A 352 0.70 -11.24 -17.74
CA GLU A 352 1.87 -11.92 -17.19
C GLU A 352 1.40 -12.87 -16.09
N VAL A 353 1.73 -14.16 -16.20
CA VAL A 353 1.33 -15.21 -15.26
C VAL A 353 2.54 -15.66 -14.48
N TYR A 354 2.43 -15.74 -13.15
CA TYR A 354 3.50 -16.19 -12.28
C TYR A 354 2.96 -16.88 -11.03
N GLU A 355 3.67 -17.89 -10.56
CA GLU A 355 3.35 -18.54 -9.29
C GLU A 355 3.67 -17.62 -8.11
N ALA A 356 2.82 -17.61 -7.10
CA ALA A 356 3.17 -16.96 -5.84
C ALA A 356 2.40 -17.57 -4.68
N SER A 357 3.15 -17.95 -3.65
CA SER A 357 2.64 -18.47 -2.38
C SER A 357 1.65 -19.62 -2.62
N ASN A 358 2.11 -20.65 -3.34
CA ASN A 358 1.35 -21.86 -3.71
C ASN A 358 0.06 -21.62 -4.52
N GLY A 359 -0.13 -20.42 -5.06
CA GLY A 359 -1.21 -20.08 -5.99
C GLY A 359 -0.64 -19.47 -7.27
N VAL A 360 -1.53 -19.06 -8.17
CA VAL A 360 -1.16 -18.43 -9.44
C VAL A 360 -1.65 -17.00 -9.47
N GLU A 361 -0.77 -16.06 -9.80
CA GLU A 361 -1.11 -14.66 -10.06
C GLU A 361 -1.13 -14.42 -11.56
N VAL A 362 -2.14 -13.68 -12.00
CA VAL A 362 -2.29 -13.18 -13.37
C VAL A 362 -2.36 -11.67 -13.29
N PHE A 363 -1.28 -11.03 -13.74
CA PHE A 363 -1.20 -9.58 -13.86
C PHE A 363 -1.65 -9.16 -15.26
N ILE A 364 -2.79 -8.47 -15.34
CA ILE A 364 -3.37 -7.97 -16.59
C ILE A 364 -3.17 -6.46 -16.62
N ALA A 365 -2.56 -5.94 -17.67
CA ALA A 365 -2.27 -4.51 -17.81
C ALA A 365 -2.85 -3.95 -19.10
N ALA A 366 -3.41 -2.74 -19.04
CA ALA A 366 -3.68 -1.92 -20.21
C ALA A 366 -2.49 -0.95 -20.37
N GLU A 367 -1.66 -1.14 -21.38
CA GLU A 367 -0.40 -0.41 -21.54
C GLU A 367 -0.06 -0.08 -23.00
N ASP A 368 0.66 1.02 -23.20
CA ASP A 368 1.43 1.28 -24.40
C ASP A 368 2.79 0.60 -24.23
N VAL A 369 2.98 -0.53 -24.92
CA VAL A 369 4.23 -1.30 -24.87
C VAL A 369 5.39 -0.53 -25.50
N SER A 370 5.12 0.31 -26.51
CA SER A 370 6.15 1.05 -27.23
C SER A 370 6.60 2.30 -26.50
N GLY A 371 5.64 3.07 -25.95
CA GLY A 371 5.89 4.27 -25.15
C GLY A 371 6.17 4.00 -23.67
N ASP A 372 6.16 2.73 -23.26
CA ASP A 372 6.37 2.29 -21.87
C ASP A 372 5.44 2.96 -20.84
N ALA A 373 4.16 3.11 -21.20
CA ALA A 373 3.17 3.80 -20.39
C ALA A 373 2.03 2.87 -19.95
N LEU A 374 1.67 2.94 -18.68
CA LEU A 374 0.69 2.07 -18.03
C LEU A 374 -0.60 2.83 -17.71
N VAL A 375 -1.71 2.40 -18.32
CA VAL A 375 -3.03 3.02 -18.20
C VAL A 375 -3.86 2.38 -17.09
N GLY A 376 -3.75 1.07 -16.89
CA GLY A 376 -4.46 0.38 -15.82
C GLY A 376 -3.96 -1.02 -15.60
N ILE A 377 -4.27 -1.57 -14.44
CA ILE A 377 -3.88 -2.92 -14.01
C ILE A 377 -5.04 -3.65 -13.36
N LEU A 378 -4.99 -4.97 -13.43
CA LEU A 378 -5.80 -5.89 -12.65
C LEU A 378 -4.93 -7.05 -12.15
N ARG A 379 -5.11 -7.41 -10.89
CA ARG A 379 -4.47 -8.59 -10.26
C ARG A 379 -5.52 -9.66 -10.03
N LEU A 380 -5.46 -10.74 -10.80
CA LEU A 380 -6.30 -11.92 -10.64
C LEU A 380 -5.46 -13.02 -10.00
N ARG A 381 -5.99 -13.66 -8.97
CA ARG A 381 -5.35 -14.79 -8.28
C ARG A 381 -6.21 -16.03 -8.38
N ILE A 382 -5.57 -17.14 -8.69
CA ILE A 382 -6.06 -18.49 -8.40
C ILE A 382 -5.48 -18.88 -7.04
N PRO A 383 -6.30 -18.97 -5.99
CA PRO A 383 -5.81 -19.18 -4.62
C PRO A 383 -5.11 -20.52 -4.46
N SER A 384 -4.28 -20.62 -3.42
CA SER A 384 -3.66 -21.90 -3.08
C SER A 384 -4.69 -22.93 -2.62
N GLY A 385 -4.34 -24.22 -2.66
CA GLY A 385 -5.17 -25.30 -2.11
C GLY A 385 -5.37 -25.23 -0.58
N THR A 386 -4.72 -24.28 0.09
CA THR A 386 -4.75 -24.07 1.55
C THR A 386 -5.39 -22.73 1.94
N ALA A 387 -6.14 -22.10 1.02
CA ALA A 387 -6.88 -20.88 1.33
C ALA A 387 -7.95 -21.15 2.41
N HIS A 388 -7.96 -20.34 3.47
CA HIS A 388 -8.79 -20.60 4.66
C HIS A 388 -10.20 -19.99 4.59
N ARG A 389 -10.43 -19.05 3.68
CA ARG A 389 -11.69 -18.31 3.58
C ARG A 389 -12.82 -19.23 3.09
N PRO A 390 -13.97 -19.29 3.77
CA PRO A 390 -15.07 -20.19 3.38
C PRO A 390 -15.68 -19.84 2.01
N GLU A 391 -15.48 -18.61 1.52
CA GLU A 391 -15.92 -18.21 0.18
C GLU A 391 -15.03 -18.76 -0.94
N VAL A 392 -13.85 -19.27 -0.61
CA VAL A 392 -12.83 -19.74 -1.55
C VAL A 392 -12.87 -21.27 -1.65
N ASP A 393 -13.01 -21.78 -2.86
CA ASP A 393 -12.96 -23.20 -3.20
C ASP A 393 -12.10 -23.41 -4.45
N SER A 394 -11.98 -24.65 -4.92
CA SER A 394 -11.17 -25.03 -6.09
C SER A 394 -11.65 -24.42 -7.41
N LYS A 395 -12.81 -23.76 -7.44
CA LYS A 395 -13.40 -23.10 -8.61
C LYS A 395 -13.57 -21.59 -8.40
N THR A 396 -12.86 -21.02 -7.42
CA THR A 396 -12.83 -19.58 -7.14
C THR A 396 -11.60 -18.92 -7.75
N ALA A 397 -11.81 -17.79 -8.43
CA ALA A 397 -10.75 -16.82 -8.66
C ALA A 397 -10.98 -15.53 -7.85
N ILE A 398 -9.92 -14.82 -7.50
CA ILE A 398 -9.98 -13.60 -6.68
C ILE A 398 -9.33 -12.44 -7.42
N ILE A 399 -10.09 -11.36 -7.63
CA ILE A 399 -9.56 -10.09 -8.08
C ILE A 399 -9.11 -9.30 -6.86
N ARG A 400 -7.80 -9.15 -6.74
CA ARG A 400 -7.10 -8.50 -5.61
C ARG A 400 -6.98 -6.99 -5.80
N GLU A 401 -6.91 -6.56 -7.05
CA GLU A 401 -6.80 -5.16 -7.41
C GLU A 401 -7.37 -4.90 -8.80
N LEU A 402 -8.09 -3.79 -8.95
CA LEU A 402 -8.34 -3.14 -10.22
C LEU A 402 -8.00 -1.65 -10.03
N HIS A 403 -7.09 -1.13 -10.85
CA HIS A 403 -6.68 0.26 -10.78
C HIS A 403 -6.54 0.83 -12.20
N VAL A 404 -7.19 1.97 -12.45
CA VAL A 404 -7.06 2.70 -13.72
C VAL A 404 -6.45 4.06 -13.40
N TYR A 405 -5.29 4.32 -14.00
CA TYR A 405 -4.57 5.58 -13.87
C TYR A 405 -5.13 6.60 -14.87
N GLY A 406 -5.31 7.85 -14.42
CA GLY A 406 -5.77 8.95 -15.26
C GLY A 406 -6.17 10.17 -14.40
N PRO A 407 -6.30 11.37 -15.01
CA PRO A 407 -6.75 12.56 -14.30
C PRO A 407 -8.17 12.36 -13.73
N GLU A 408 -8.45 12.98 -12.57
CA GLU A 408 -9.77 12.92 -11.95
C GLU A 408 -10.79 13.67 -12.81
N VAL A 409 -11.76 12.94 -13.35
CA VAL A 409 -13.03 13.55 -13.72
C VAL A 409 -13.94 13.42 -12.48
N PRO A 410 -14.39 14.54 -11.89
CA PRO A 410 -15.41 14.50 -10.84
C PRO A 410 -16.61 13.66 -11.29
N ILE A 411 -17.31 13.02 -10.36
CA ILE A 411 -18.54 12.29 -10.69
C ILE A 411 -19.51 13.28 -11.36
N GLY A 412 -19.76 13.11 -12.67
CA GLY A 412 -20.61 14.00 -13.48
C GLY A 412 -19.86 15.08 -14.29
N GLY A 413 -18.54 15.17 -14.25
CA GLY A 413 -17.74 16.08 -15.08
C GLY A 413 -17.44 15.51 -16.47
N HIS A 414 -17.06 16.38 -17.41
CA HIS A 414 -16.49 16.02 -18.71
C HIS A 414 -15.09 16.61 -18.85
N ASP A 415 -14.09 15.76 -19.08
CA ASP A 415 -12.75 16.17 -19.50
C ASP A 415 -12.48 15.56 -20.88
N THR A 416 -12.03 16.38 -21.82
CA THR A 416 -11.76 16.03 -23.21
C THR A 416 -10.53 15.15 -23.34
N GLN A 417 -9.58 15.16 -22.40
CA GLN A 417 -8.44 14.21 -22.36
C GLN A 417 -8.79 12.86 -21.69
N ALA A 418 -9.85 12.80 -20.89
CA ALA A 418 -10.28 11.57 -20.23
C ALA A 418 -10.89 10.52 -21.19
N TRP A 419 -11.08 10.84 -22.48
CA TRP A 419 -11.63 9.91 -23.47
C TRP A 419 -10.79 8.64 -23.63
N GLN A 420 -9.46 8.74 -23.54
CA GLN A 420 -8.55 7.58 -23.59
C GLN A 420 -8.70 6.65 -22.37
N HIS A 421 -9.24 7.12 -21.24
CA HIS A 421 -9.39 6.32 -20.01
C HIS A 421 -10.79 5.69 -19.84
N LYS A 422 -11.75 6.02 -20.72
CA LYS A 422 -13.13 5.53 -20.62
C LYS A 422 -13.19 4.03 -20.92
N GLY A 423 -13.58 3.26 -19.92
CA GLY A 423 -13.95 1.85 -20.07
C GLY A 423 -12.84 0.83 -19.83
N TRP A 424 -11.58 1.25 -19.60
CA TRP A 424 -10.49 0.29 -19.32
C TRP A 424 -10.78 -0.58 -18.11
N GLY A 425 -11.36 -0.03 -17.04
CA GLY A 425 -11.73 -0.83 -15.88
C GLY A 425 -12.68 -1.99 -16.24
N ARG A 426 -13.66 -1.73 -17.12
CA ARG A 426 -14.60 -2.77 -17.59
C ARG A 426 -13.93 -3.76 -18.54
N ARG A 427 -13.00 -3.29 -19.39
CA ARG A 427 -12.24 -4.15 -20.31
C ARG A 427 -11.30 -5.09 -19.54
N LEU A 428 -10.52 -4.56 -18.59
CA LEU A 428 -9.67 -5.36 -17.70
C LEU A 428 -10.49 -6.37 -16.90
N LEU A 429 -11.64 -5.96 -16.34
CA LEU A 429 -12.50 -6.86 -15.59
C LEU A 429 -13.06 -8.00 -16.46
N ARG A 430 -13.49 -7.70 -17.69
CA ARG A 430 -13.95 -8.72 -18.65
C ARG A 430 -12.83 -9.68 -19.04
N GLU A 431 -11.62 -9.16 -19.25
CA GLU A 431 -10.45 -10.00 -19.54
C GLU A 431 -10.17 -10.95 -18.35
N ALA A 432 -10.22 -10.43 -17.12
CA ALA A 432 -10.02 -11.24 -15.92
C ALA A 432 -11.08 -12.33 -15.75
N GLU A 433 -12.36 -12.01 -16.00
CA GLU A 433 -13.46 -13.00 -15.99
C GLU A 433 -13.23 -14.07 -17.07
N SER A 434 -12.84 -13.68 -18.28
CA SER A 434 -12.50 -14.59 -19.39
C SER A 434 -11.34 -15.53 -19.02
N VAL A 435 -10.23 -14.98 -18.51
CA VAL A 435 -9.07 -15.77 -18.10
C VAL A 435 -9.44 -16.73 -16.97
N ALA A 436 -10.20 -16.28 -15.97
CA ALA A 436 -10.63 -17.12 -14.86
C ALA A 436 -11.42 -18.35 -15.33
N VAL A 437 -12.34 -18.18 -16.30
CA VAL A 437 -13.13 -19.30 -16.85
C VAL A 437 -12.29 -20.16 -17.79
N ASN A 438 -11.70 -19.56 -18.83
CA ASN A 438 -11.16 -20.29 -19.97
C ASN A 438 -9.81 -20.96 -19.66
N GLU A 439 -9.00 -20.36 -18.79
CA GLU A 439 -7.65 -20.88 -18.49
C GLU A 439 -7.60 -21.64 -17.17
N PHE A 440 -8.47 -21.30 -16.21
CA PHE A 440 -8.43 -21.87 -14.86
C PHE A 440 -9.73 -22.58 -14.45
N GLY A 441 -10.75 -22.59 -15.31
CA GLY A 441 -12.01 -23.30 -15.04
C GLY A 441 -12.76 -22.78 -13.80
N ALA A 442 -12.56 -21.51 -13.43
CA ALA A 442 -13.25 -20.89 -12.30
C ALA A 442 -14.74 -20.71 -12.63
N ARG A 443 -15.60 -20.93 -11.65
CA ARG A 443 -17.06 -20.77 -11.74
C ARG A 443 -17.57 -19.55 -10.97
N LYS A 444 -16.71 -18.91 -10.19
CA LYS A 444 -17.03 -17.65 -9.50
C LYS A 444 -15.78 -16.79 -9.34
N VAL A 445 -15.99 -15.48 -9.37
CA VAL A 445 -14.98 -14.48 -9.04
C VAL A 445 -15.40 -13.74 -7.77
N LEU A 446 -14.45 -13.61 -6.85
CA LEU A 446 -14.51 -12.71 -5.70
C LEU A 446 -13.70 -11.45 -6.00
N VAL A 447 -14.16 -10.29 -5.54
CA VAL A 447 -13.38 -9.04 -5.59
C VAL A 447 -13.26 -8.48 -4.19
N LEU A 448 -12.03 -8.28 -3.72
CA LEU A 448 -11.78 -7.53 -2.49
C LEU A 448 -11.85 -6.02 -2.78
N SER A 449 -13.08 -5.51 -2.80
CA SER A 449 -13.36 -4.09 -3.06
C SER A 449 -13.37 -3.27 -1.77
N GLY A 450 -12.74 -2.09 -1.81
CA GLY A 450 -12.99 -1.07 -0.78
C GLY A 450 -14.46 -0.65 -0.78
N MET A 451 -14.98 -0.30 0.40
CA MET A 451 -16.40 -0.01 0.61
C MET A 451 -16.94 1.05 -0.39
N GLY A 452 -16.21 2.14 -0.58
CA GLY A 452 -16.54 3.22 -1.50
C GLY A 452 -16.51 2.86 -2.99
N ALA A 453 -16.01 1.68 -3.36
CA ALA A 453 -15.93 1.20 -4.73
C ALA A 453 -16.95 0.06 -5.03
N ARG A 454 -17.68 -0.46 -4.04
CA ARG A 454 -18.60 -1.59 -4.23
C ARG A 454 -19.70 -1.32 -5.26
N GLU A 455 -20.21 -0.09 -5.32
CA GLU A 455 -21.19 0.37 -6.31
C GLU A 455 -20.71 0.21 -7.76
N TYR A 456 -19.41 0.33 -8.02
CA TYR A 456 -18.85 0.12 -9.36
C TYR A 456 -19.06 -1.33 -9.81
N TYR A 457 -18.79 -2.29 -8.92
CA TYR A 457 -18.95 -3.72 -9.20
C TYR A 457 -20.43 -4.13 -9.28
N ARG A 458 -21.31 -3.52 -8.47
CA ARG A 458 -22.76 -3.78 -8.54
C ARG A 458 -23.34 -3.53 -9.93
N ARG A 459 -22.96 -2.41 -10.55
CA ARG A 459 -23.37 -2.08 -11.94
C ARG A 459 -22.86 -3.06 -12.99
N LEU A 460 -21.89 -3.90 -12.64
CA LEU A 460 -21.27 -4.90 -13.50
C LEU A 460 -21.75 -6.33 -13.18
N GLY A 461 -22.80 -6.45 -12.35
CA GLY A 461 -23.45 -7.72 -12.02
C GLY A 461 -22.88 -8.44 -10.80
N TYR A 462 -22.01 -7.79 -10.02
CA TYR A 462 -21.52 -8.34 -8.76
C TYR A 462 -22.49 -8.01 -7.62
N ARG A 463 -22.55 -8.88 -6.60
CA ARG A 463 -23.32 -8.66 -5.38
C ARG A 463 -22.47 -8.96 -4.15
N ARG A 464 -22.76 -8.32 -3.01
CA ARG A 464 -22.11 -8.64 -1.73
C ARG A 464 -23.07 -9.46 -0.87
N PRO A 465 -22.82 -10.75 -0.63
CA PRO A 465 -23.53 -11.50 0.41
C PRO A 465 -23.35 -10.84 1.79
N SER A 466 -24.36 -10.89 2.65
CA SER A 466 -24.31 -10.24 3.97
C SER A 466 -23.16 -10.76 4.84
N ASN A 467 -22.90 -12.06 4.77
CA ASN A 467 -21.86 -12.77 5.50
C ASN A 467 -20.49 -12.77 4.82
N SER A 468 -20.28 -11.96 3.77
CA SER A 468 -19.03 -11.94 3.01
C SER A 468 -18.45 -10.53 2.86
N PRO A 469 -17.12 -10.36 2.98
CA PRO A 469 -16.47 -9.08 2.71
C PRO A 469 -16.32 -8.81 1.20
N TYR A 470 -16.53 -9.80 0.34
CA TYR A 470 -16.24 -9.74 -1.09
C TYR A 470 -17.45 -9.33 -1.94
N MET A 471 -17.17 -8.67 -3.07
CA MET A 471 -18.13 -8.61 -4.18
C MET A 471 -18.02 -9.91 -4.97
N VAL A 472 -19.13 -10.60 -5.18
CA VAL A 472 -19.19 -11.94 -5.78
C VAL A 472 -19.96 -11.91 -7.08
N LYS A 473 -19.45 -12.62 -8.09
CA LYS A 473 -20.15 -12.89 -9.34
C LYS A 473 -19.94 -14.35 -9.74
N ALA A 474 -21.03 -15.04 -10.05
CA ALA A 474 -20.95 -16.35 -10.69
C ALA A 474 -20.53 -16.14 -12.15
N LEU A 475 -19.64 -17.01 -12.63
CA LEU A 475 -19.20 -17.04 -14.02
C LEU A 475 -19.98 -18.15 -14.74
N SER A 476 -20.37 -17.86 -15.97
CA SER A 476 -21.08 -18.78 -16.87
C SER A 476 -20.16 -19.28 -17.96
#